data_AF-A0A1H6VQB0-F1
#
_entry.id   AF-A0A1H6VQB0-F1
#
_cell.length_a   1.000
_cell.length_b   1.000
_cell.length_c   1.000
_cell.angle_alpha   90.00
_cell.angle_beta   90.00
_cell.angle_gamma   90.00
#
_symmetry.space_group_name_H-M   'P 1'
#
loop_
_entity.id
_entity.type
_entity.pdbx_description
1 polymer ?
#
loop_
_entity_poly.entity_id
_entity_poly.type
_entity_poly.pdbx_seq_one_letter_code
_entity_poly.pdbx_strand_id
1 'polypeptide(L)'
;MSYKRILLKLSGEALMGERQYGIDPKTLAEYASEIKQIHDQGVEIAIVIGGGNIFRGVAGASNGMDRVQGDYMGMLATVINGMALQGALEDAGMPTRLQTALKIEAIAEPYIKRRATRHLEKGRIVIFGAGTGNPYFTTDTAAVLRGIEVGCDVILKGTRVDGVYTADPEKDANATKYDTITFDDVLAKGLNVMDTTAFTLSQENKLPIIVFDMNKKGNLLKICKGETVGTTVTI
;
A
#
# COMPACT_ATOMS: atom_id res chain seq x y z
N MET A 1 9.01 -16.02 10.51
CA MET A 1 8.75 -14.76 9.77
C MET A 1 9.50 -13.65 10.49
N SER A 2 10.15 -12.74 9.74
CA SER A 2 10.88 -11.58 10.29
C SER A 2 9.95 -10.51 10.85
N TYR A 3 8.70 -10.48 10.38
CA TYR A 3 7.67 -9.54 10.82
C TYR A 3 6.47 -10.33 11.34
N LYS A 4 5.87 -9.85 12.43
CA LYS A 4 4.60 -10.35 12.95
C LYS A 4 3.44 -9.68 12.23
N ARG A 5 3.51 -8.36 12.06
CA ARG A 5 2.44 -7.54 11.46
C ARG A 5 3.02 -6.62 10.40
N ILE A 6 2.46 -6.64 9.21
CA ILE A 6 2.88 -5.79 8.10
C ILE A 6 1.75 -4.87 7.66
N LEU A 7 2.10 -3.75 7.02
CA LEU A 7 1.16 -3.05 6.15
C LEU A 7 1.65 -3.12 4.71
N LEU A 8 0.90 -3.81 3.87
CA LEU A 8 1.13 -3.87 2.43
C LEU A 8 0.41 -2.69 1.75
N LYS A 9 1.18 -1.77 1.18
CA LYS A 9 0.66 -0.67 0.37
C LYS A 9 0.76 -1.05 -1.10
N LEU A 10 -0.38 -1.10 -1.78
CA LEU A 10 -0.50 -1.34 -3.21
C LEU A 10 -0.87 -0.04 -3.94
N SER A 11 -0.26 0.22 -5.09
CA SER A 11 -0.79 1.24 -6.01
C SER A 11 -2.12 0.76 -6.61
N GLY A 12 -3.06 1.68 -6.86
CA GLY A 12 -4.28 1.32 -7.59
C GLY A 12 -3.96 0.88 -9.02
N GLU A 13 -2.98 1.54 -9.65
CA GLU A 13 -2.50 1.19 -11.00
C GLU A 13 -1.95 -0.23 -11.10
N ALA A 14 -1.48 -0.78 -9.97
CA ALA A 14 -0.98 -2.14 -9.92
C ALA A 14 -2.11 -3.16 -10.22
N LEU A 15 -3.38 -2.81 -9.98
CA LEU A 15 -4.53 -3.67 -10.31
C LEU A 15 -4.91 -3.67 -11.79
N MET A 16 -4.33 -2.81 -12.63
CA MET A 16 -4.76 -2.74 -14.04
C MET A 16 -4.21 -3.90 -14.88
N GLY A 17 -3.14 -4.57 -14.44
CA GLY A 17 -2.44 -5.55 -15.26
C GLY A 17 -2.03 -4.93 -16.61
N GLU A 18 -2.45 -5.55 -17.71
CA GLU A 18 -2.24 -5.07 -19.08
C GLU A 18 -3.31 -4.07 -19.55
N ARG A 19 -4.34 -3.79 -18.73
CA ARG A 19 -5.43 -2.87 -19.07
C ARG A 19 -4.99 -1.43 -18.93
N GLN A 20 -5.66 -0.54 -19.66
CA GLN A 20 -5.46 0.91 -19.55
C GLN A 20 -6.27 1.53 -18.40
N TYR A 21 -7.28 0.83 -17.88
CA TYR A 21 -8.20 1.33 -16.86
C TYR A 21 -8.88 0.18 -16.12
N GLY A 22 -9.29 0.44 -14.87
CA GLY A 22 -10.12 -0.45 -14.08
C GLY A 22 -9.31 -1.52 -13.33
N ILE A 23 -9.88 -2.71 -13.22
CA ILE A 23 -9.35 -3.81 -12.39
C ILE A 23 -9.21 -5.04 -13.27
N ASP A 24 -8.05 -5.66 -13.24
CA ASP A 24 -7.75 -6.92 -13.91
C ASP A 24 -7.90 -8.11 -12.95
N PRO A 25 -8.87 -9.02 -13.20
CA PRO A 25 -9.11 -10.17 -12.31
C PRO A 25 -7.91 -11.11 -12.18
N LYS A 26 -7.09 -11.24 -13.24
CA LYS A 26 -5.89 -12.08 -13.20
C LYS A 26 -4.88 -11.52 -12.20
N THR A 27 -4.60 -10.22 -12.29
CA THR A 27 -3.71 -9.53 -11.34
C THR A 27 -4.21 -9.62 -9.89
N LEU A 28 -5.52 -9.49 -9.66
CA LEU A 28 -6.11 -9.70 -8.34
C LEU A 28 -5.86 -11.12 -7.79
N ALA A 29 -6.07 -12.14 -8.62
CA ALA A 29 -5.83 -13.54 -8.23
C ALA A 29 -4.35 -13.81 -7.93
N GLU A 30 -3.43 -13.20 -8.69
CA GLU A 30 -2.00 -13.28 -8.45
C GLU A 30 -1.62 -12.65 -7.10
N TYR A 31 -2.16 -11.46 -6.79
CA TYR A 31 -1.94 -10.82 -5.49
C TYR A 31 -2.54 -11.62 -4.34
N ALA A 32 -3.74 -12.17 -4.50
CA ALA A 32 -4.33 -13.05 -3.50
C ALA A 32 -3.46 -14.29 -3.24
N SER A 33 -2.87 -14.88 -4.29
CA SER A 33 -1.94 -16.01 -4.16
C SER A 33 -0.66 -15.64 -3.42
N GLU A 34 -0.05 -14.48 -3.70
CA GLU A 34 1.14 -14.00 -2.99
C GLU A 34 0.84 -13.66 -1.52
N ILE A 35 -0.28 -13.00 -1.24
CA ILE A 35 -0.72 -12.65 0.11
C ILE A 35 -1.04 -13.93 0.90
N LYS A 36 -1.63 -14.95 0.27
CA LYS A 36 -1.92 -16.23 0.90
C LYS A 36 -0.67 -16.92 1.44
N GLN A 37 0.44 -16.86 0.70
CA GLN A 37 1.70 -17.48 1.13
C GLN A 37 2.21 -16.94 2.48
N ILE A 38 1.99 -15.66 2.78
CA ILE A 38 2.38 -15.06 4.07
C ILE A 38 1.27 -15.15 5.12
N HIS A 39 0.01 -15.14 4.71
CA HIS A 39 -1.15 -15.37 5.58
C HIS A 39 -1.11 -16.75 6.22
N ASP A 40 -0.84 -17.79 5.42
CA ASP A 40 -0.75 -19.19 5.86
C ASP A 40 0.43 -19.40 6.85
N GLN A 41 1.37 -18.47 6.93
CA GLN A 41 2.49 -18.45 7.90
C GLN A 41 2.17 -17.68 9.18
N GLY A 42 0.94 -17.18 9.32
CA GLY A 42 0.46 -16.46 10.51
C GLY A 42 0.85 -14.98 10.58
N VAL A 43 1.29 -14.37 9.47
CA VAL A 43 1.52 -12.92 9.43
C VAL A 43 0.19 -12.18 9.53
N GLU A 44 0.15 -11.15 10.37
CA GLU A 44 -1.00 -10.25 10.47
C GLU A 44 -0.90 -9.17 9.39
N ILE A 45 -1.87 -9.13 8.47
CA ILE A 45 -1.76 -8.35 7.23
C ILE A 45 -2.78 -7.21 7.21
N ALA A 46 -2.25 -5.99 7.24
CA ALA A 46 -3.00 -4.78 6.88
C ALA A 46 -2.71 -4.41 5.42
N ILE A 47 -3.71 -3.88 4.71
CA ILE A 47 -3.55 -3.47 3.31
C ILE A 47 -4.10 -2.06 3.12
N VAL A 48 -3.35 -1.22 2.40
CA VAL A 48 -3.85 0.05 1.82
C VAL A 48 -3.70 -0.04 0.30
N ILE A 49 -4.75 0.34 -0.43
CA ILE A 49 -4.71 0.33 -1.89
C ILE A 49 -5.05 1.71 -2.47
N GLY A 50 -4.27 2.15 -3.45
CA GLY A 50 -4.52 3.38 -4.20
C GLY A 50 -5.75 3.30 -5.10
N GLY A 51 -6.19 4.43 -5.64
CA GLY A 51 -7.36 4.53 -6.54
C GLY A 51 -7.04 4.92 -7.98
N GLY A 52 -5.75 5.06 -8.33
CA GLY A 52 -5.28 5.66 -9.59
C GLY A 52 -5.64 4.92 -10.88
N ASN A 53 -6.13 3.68 -10.78
CA ASN A 53 -6.67 2.88 -11.88
C ASN A 53 -8.13 3.21 -12.24
N ILE A 54 -8.87 3.84 -11.32
CA ILE A 54 -10.27 4.28 -11.51
C ILE A 54 -10.32 5.80 -11.57
N PHE A 55 -9.53 6.48 -10.75
CA PHE A 55 -9.53 7.93 -10.70
C PHE A 55 -8.15 8.50 -10.39
N ARG A 56 -7.63 9.33 -11.30
CA ARG A 56 -6.39 10.08 -11.12
C ARG A 56 -6.72 11.55 -10.84
N GLY A 57 -6.84 11.91 -9.56
CA GLY A 57 -7.27 13.24 -9.14
C GLY A 57 -6.45 14.41 -9.72
N VAL A 58 -5.14 14.20 -9.96
CA VAL A 58 -4.28 15.23 -10.56
C VAL A 58 -4.67 15.56 -11.99
N ALA A 59 -5.11 14.57 -12.78
CA ALA A 59 -5.57 14.80 -14.16
C ALA A 59 -6.97 15.45 -14.22
N GLY A 60 -7.79 15.25 -13.18
CA GLY A 60 -9.09 15.91 -13.05
C GLY A 60 -8.96 17.38 -12.61
N ALA A 61 -8.10 17.66 -11.62
CA ALA A 61 -7.88 19.00 -11.11
C ALA A 61 -7.24 19.94 -12.16
N SER A 62 -6.38 19.42 -13.03
CA SER A 62 -5.82 20.16 -14.16
C SER A 62 -6.86 20.59 -15.21
N ASN A 63 -8.06 20.02 -15.19
CA ASN A 63 -9.17 20.34 -16.11
C ASN A 63 -10.26 21.21 -15.47
N GLY A 64 -9.94 21.94 -14.39
CA GLY A 64 -10.86 22.90 -13.75
C GLY A 64 -11.78 22.32 -12.69
N MET A 65 -11.56 21.07 -12.26
CA MET A 65 -12.29 20.46 -11.15
C MET A 65 -11.71 20.88 -9.80
N ASP A 66 -12.59 21.13 -8.83
CA ASP A 66 -12.20 21.41 -7.46
C ASP A 66 -11.37 20.25 -6.87
N ARG A 67 -10.25 20.60 -6.22
CA ARG A 67 -9.29 19.63 -5.70
C ARG A 67 -9.91 18.73 -4.64
N VAL A 68 -10.75 19.28 -3.77
CA VAL A 68 -11.41 18.53 -2.69
C VAL A 68 -12.38 17.50 -3.26
N GLN A 69 -13.17 17.87 -4.26
CA GLN A 69 -14.04 16.93 -4.97
C GLN A 69 -13.26 15.80 -5.63
N GLY A 70 -12.14 16.14 -6.31
CA GLY A 70 -11.26 15.13 -6.90
C GLY A 70 -10.70 14.15 -5.87
N ASP A 71 -10.24 14.62 -4.72
CA ASP A 71 -9.70 13.74 -3.70
C ASP A 71 -10.79 12.83 -3.10
N TYR A 72 -12.05 13.29 -2.95
CA TYR A 72 -13.17 12.43 -2.58
C TYR A 72 -13.46 11.34 -3.62
N MET A 73 -13.45 11.68 -4.91
CA MET A 73 -13.57 10.68 -5.98
C MET A 73 -12.44 9.64 -5.91
N GLY A 74 -11.20 10.09 -5.66
CA GLY A 74 -10.06 9.21 -5.42
C GLY A 74 -10.23 8.32 -4.20
N MET A 75 -10.77 8.84 -3.09
CA MET A 75 -11.09 8.06 -1.90
C MET A 75 -12.13 6.97 -2.19
N LEU A 76 -13.20 7.30 -2.92
CA LEU A 76 -14.20 6.30 -3.33
C LEU A 76 -13.60 5.24 -4.26
N ALA A 77 -12.72 5.62 -5.19
CA ALA A 77 -11.98 4.66 -6.02
C ALA A 77 -11.17 3.66 -5.18
N THR A 78 -10.55 4.09 -4.08
CA THR A 78 -9.86 3.15 -3.17
C THR A 78 -10.81 2.17 -2.48
N VAL A 79 -12.06 2.57 -2.20
CA VAL A 79 -13.08 1.69 -1.64
C VAL A 79 -13.49 0.62 -2.66
N ILE A 80 -13.69 1.01 -3.93
CA ILE A 80 -13.98 0.07 -5.02
C ILE A 80 -12.87 -0.97 -5.17
N ASN A 81 -11.61 -0.53 -5.17
CA ASN A 81 -10.46 -1.45 -5.22
C ASN A 81 -10.38 -2.33 -3.98
N GLY A 82 -10.69 -1.78 -2.80
CA GLY A 82 -10.74 -2.54 -1.55
C GLY A 82 -11.78 -3.66 -1.60
N MET A 83 -12.97 -3.40 -2.16
CA MET A 83 -14.01 -4.42 -2.37
C MET A 83 -13.57 -5.52 -3.34
N ALA A 84 -12.91 -5.14 -4.45
CA ALA A 84 -12.44 -6.11 -5.42
C ALA A 84 -11.33 -7.01 -4.86
N LEU A 85 -10.38 -6.42 -4.12
CA LEU A 85 -9.34 -7.18 -3.44
C LEU A 85 -9.92 -8.05 -2.31
N GLN A 86 -10.92 -7.54 -1.58
CA GLN A 86 -11.63 -8.32 -0.57
C GLN A 86 -12.20 -9.60 -1.17
N GLY A 87 -12.94 -9.50 -2.29
CA GLY A 87 -13.52 -10.66 -2.96
C GLY A 87 -12.46 -11.68 -3.38
N ALA A 88 -11.37 -11.23 -4.02
CA ALA A 88 -10.29 -12.12 -4.45
C ALA A 88 -9.59 -12.84 -3.28
N LEU A 89 -9.43 -12.17 -2.13
CA LEU A 89 -8.85 -12.77 -0.93
C LEU A 89 -9.82 -13.78 -0.28
N GLU A 90 -11.11 -13.48 -0.24
CA GLU A 90 -12.15 -14.37 0.28
C GLU A 90 -12.31 -15.63 -0.58
N ASP A 91 -12.26 -15.50 -1.91
CA ASP A 91 -12.24 -16.62 -2.86
C ASP A 91 -11.03 -17.54 -2.65
N ALA A 92 -9.90 -16.97 -2.21
CA ALA A 92 -8.69 -17.70 -1.83
C ALA A 92 -8.72 -18.24 -0.38
N GLY A 93 -9.87 -18.13 0.32
CA GLY A 93 -10.10 -18.67 1.66
C GLY A 93 -9.54 -17.83 2.80
N MET A 94 -9.13 -16.57 2.55
CA MET A 94 -8.61 -15.68 3.58
C MET A 94 -9.73 -14.81 4.15
N PRO A 95 -9.97 -14.83 5.47
CA PRO A 95 -11.00 -13.99 6.07
C PRO A 95 -10.57 -12.52 6.09
N THR A 96 -11.40 -11.64 5.53
CA THR A 96 -11.09 -10.21 5.37
C THR A 96 -12.06 -9.29 6.08
N ARG A 97 -11.64 -8.04 6.31
CA ARG A 97 -12.51 -6.93 6.71
C ARG A 97 -12.09 -5.65 5.99
N LEU A 98 -12.97 -5.11 5.16
CA LEU A 98 -12.83 -3.78 4.61
C LEU A 98 -13.27 -2.74 5.65
N GLN A 99 -12.38 -1.82 5.99
CA GLN A 99 -12.65 -0.69 6.86
C GLN A 99 -12.40 0.62 6.13
N THR A 100 -13.29 1.59 6.24
CA THR A 100 -13.19 2.86 5.52
C THR A 100 -13.04 4.06 6.45
N ALA A 101 -12.21 5.03 6.06
CA ALA A 101 -12.07 6.29 6.79
C ALA A 101 -13.33 7.15 6.68
N LEU A 102 -14.02 7.12 5.54
CA LEU A 102 -15.36 7.68 5.34
C LEU A 102 -16.41 6.64 5.73
N LYS A 103 -17.48 7.06 6.41
CA LYS A 103 -18.58 6.15 6.77
C LYS A 103 -19.42 5.83 5.53
N ILE A 104 -19.41 4.58 5.11
CA ILE A 104 -20.21 4.07 3.98
C ILE A 104 -21.02 2.88 4.48
N GLU A 105 -22.21 3.17 4.99
CA GLU A 105 -23.09 2.17 5.57
C GLU A 105 -23.49 1.09 4.53
N ALA A 106 -23.80 -0.12 5.01
CA ALA A 106 -24.06 -1.33 4.22
C ALA A 106 -22.88 -1.90 3.39
N ILE A 107 -21.84 -1.11 3.11
CA ILE A 107 -20.72 -1.54 2.24
C ILE A 107 -19.50 -1.98 3.06
N ALA A 108 -19.06 -1.18 4.03
CA ALA A 108 -17.83 -1.43 4.78
C ALA A 108 -17.94 -1.05 6.25
N GLU A 109 -17.10 -1.61 7.11
CA GLU A 109 -17.01 -1.18 8.51
C GLU A 109 -16.38 0.23 8.56
N PRO A 110 -16.85 1.13 9.43
CA PRO A 110 -16.08 2.34 9.70
C PRO A 110 -14.75 1.97 10.36
N TYR A 111 -13.67 2.67 10.01
CA TYR A 111 -12.39 2.46 10.67
C TYR A 111 -12.48 2.79 12.16
N ILE A 112 -12.13 1.81 12.98
CA ILE A 112 -11.97 1.95 14.43
C ILE A 112 -10.70 1.19 14.80
N LYS A 113 -9.65 1.91 15.22
CA LYS A 113 -8.33 1.34 15.54
C LYS A 113 -8.39 0.06 16.35
N ARG A 114 -9.13 0.06 17.47
CA ARG A 114 -9.24 -1.12 18.36
C ARG A 114 -9.90 -2.32 17.67
N ARG A 115 -10.83 -2.08 16.75
CA ARG A 115 -11.50 -3.12 15.96
C ARG A 115 -10.56 -3.67 14.88
N ALA A 116 -9.83 -2.80 14.19
CA ALA A 116 -8.80 -3.20 13.21
C ALA A 116 -7.75 -4.11 13.85
N THR A 117 -7.16 -3.69 14.97
CA THR A 117 -6.20 -4.49 15.75
C THR A 117 -6.80 -5.85 16.14
N ARG A 118 -8.05 -5.88 16.60
CA ARG A 118 -8.71 -7.13 16.99
C ARG A 118 -8.97 -8.08 15.82
N HIS A 119 -9.21 -7.56 14.62
CA HIS A 119 -9.33 -8.40 13.42
C HIS A 119 -7.98 -9.00 13.03
N LEU A 120 -6.91 -8.20 13.06
CA LEU A 120 -5.54 -8.65 12.79
C LEU A 120 -5.11 -9.77 13.75
N GLU A 121 -5.34 -9.60 15.07
CA GLU A 121 -5.07 -10.63 16.09
C GLU A 121 -5.83 -11.95 15.87
N LYS A 122 -6.94 -11.92 15.13
CA LYS A 122 -7.75 -13.10 14.79
C LYS A 122 -7.34 -13.73 13.46
N GLY A 123 -6.23 -13.30 12.86
CA GLY A 123 -5.75 -13.78 11.57
C GLY A 123 -6.60 -13.29 10.39
N ARG A 124 -7.38 -12.22 10.56
CA ARG A 124 -8.15 -11.62 9.47
C ARG A 124 -7.30 -10.54 8.79
N ILE A 125 -7.36 -10.49 7.47
CA ILE A 125 -6.75 -9.42 6.69
C ILE A 125 -7.62 -8.17 6.81
N VAL A 126 -7.01 -7.04 7.14
CA VAL A 126 -7.72 -5.76 7.23
C VAL A 126 -7.35 -4.88 6.04
N ILE A 127 -8.32 -4.52 5.22
CA ILE A 127 -8.14 -3.63 4.07
C ILE A 127 -8.65 -2.25 4.47
N PHE A 128 -7.84 -1.22 4.30
CA PHE A 128 -8.22 0.16 4.59
C PHE A 128 -8.55 0.91 3.29
N GLY A 129 -9.81 1.31 3.16
CA GLY A 129 -10.32 2.17 2.09
C GLY A 129 -10.50 3.62 2.53
N ALA A 130 -10.66 4.50 1.55
CA ALA A 130 -10.82 5.95 1.69
C ALA A 130 -9.63 6.70 2.34
N GLY A 131 -8.43 6.12 2.31
CA GLY A 131 -7.19 6.78 2.74
C GLY A 131 -7.24 7.33 4.17
N THR A 132 -6.88 8.60 4.34
CA THR A 132 -6.95 9.32 5.62
C THR A 132 -8.37 9.84 5.94
N GLY A 133 -9.28 9.80 4.97
CA GLY A 133 -10.60 10.45 5.03
C GLY A 133 -10.57 11.95 4.76
N ASN A 134 -9.39 12.53 4.47
CA ASN A 134 -9.21 13.96 4.25
C ASN A 134 -8.60 14.23 2.85
N PRO A 135 -9.08 15.25 2.14
CA PRO A 135 -8.42 15.77 0.94
C PRO A 135 -6.97 16.23 1.22
N TYR A 136 -6.18 16.43 0.16
CA TYR A 136 -4.77 16.83 0.18
C TYR A 136 -3.77 15.79 0.68
N PHE A 137 -4.23 14.63 1.13
CA PHE A 137 -3.36 13.52 1.55
C PHE A 137 -3.32 12.40 0.53
N THR A 138 -2.18 11.71 0.45
CA THR A 138 -2.00 10.57 -0.46
C THR A 138 -2.38 9.25 0.23
N THR A 139 -2.43 8.17 -0.55
CA THR A 139 -2.53 6.82 0.02
C THR A 139 -1.26 6.34 0.68
N ASP A 140 -0.10 6.94 0.37
CA ASP A 140 1.14 6.67 1.12
C ASP A 140 1.02 7.25 2.54
N THR A 141 0.46 8.46 2.70
CA THR A 141 0.19 9.01 4.04
C THR A 141 -0.76 8.11 4.83
N ALA A 142 -1.82 7.61 4.19
CA ALA A 142 -2.74 6.68 4.81
C ALA A 142 -2.09 5.35 5.21
N ALA A 143 -1.20 4.82 4.37
CA ALA A 143 -0.44 3.60 4.65
C ALA A 143 0.43 3.76 5.90
N VAL A 144 1.19 4.84 5.99
CA VAL A 144 2.03 5.10 7.17
C VAL A 144 1.15 5.32 8.41
N LEU A 145 0.12 6.17 8.32
CA LEU A 145 -0.81 6.44 9.43
C LEU A 145 -1.44 5.16 9.98
N ARG A 146 -2.03 4.32 9.12
CA ARG A 146 -2.67 3.08 9.55
C ARG A 146 -1.65 2.08 10.08
N GLY A 147 -0.47 2.02 9.48
CA GLY A 147 0.62 1.15 9.92
C GLY A 147 1.05 1.47 11.36
N ILE A 148 1.19 2.76 11.68
CA ILE A 148 1.49 3.22 13.04
C ILE A 148 0.33 2.88 14.00
N GLU A 149 -0.91 3.24 13.63
CA GLU A 149 -2.07 3.05 14.50
C GLU A 149 -2.33 1.59 14.84
N VAL A 150 -2.13 0.68 13.89
CA VAL A 150 -2.23 -0.77 14.12
C VAL A 150 -0.91 -1.41 14.49
N GLY A 151 0.18 -0.66 14.73
CA GLY A 151 1.46 -1.20 15.21
C GLY A 151 2.06 -2.26 14.29
N CYS A 152 2.15 -1.97 13.00
CA CYS A 152 2.90 -2.77 12.04
C CYS A 152 4.40 -2.66 12.29
N ASP A 153 5.13 -3.73 12.02
CA ASP A 153 6.59 -3.77 12.13
C ASP A 153 7.27 -3.09 10.93
N VAL A 154 6.59 -3.04 9.78
CA VAL A 154 7.11 -2.51 8.51
C VAL A 154 5.99 -2.10 7.55
N ILE A 155 6.24 -1.06 6.75
CA ILE A 155 5.46 -0.75 5.54
C ILE A 155 6.10 -1.42 4.33
N LEU A 156 5.37 -2.30 3.66
CA LEU A 156 5.78 -2.91 2.40
C LEU A 156 5.12 -2.14 1.25
N LYS A 157 5.87 -1.28 0.57
CA LYS A 157 5.38 -0.49 -0.57
C LYS A 157 5.64 -1.26 -1.86
N GLY A 158 4.58 -1.92 -2.35
CA GLY A 158 4.59 -2.64 -3.62
C GLY A 158 4.53 -1.68 -4.81
N THR A 159 5.59 -1.68 -5.61
CA THR A 159 5.76 -0.86 -6.82
C THR A 159 5.94 -1.73 -8.07
N ARG A 160 6.07 -1.07 -9.24
CA ARG A 160 6.50 -1.73 -10.49
C ARG A 160 8.02 -1.81 -10.61
N VAL A 161 8.72 -0.83 -10.04
CA VAL A 161 10.18 -0.88 -9.88
C VAL A 161 10.55 -1.71 -8.67
N ASP A 162 11.75 -2.28 -8.67
CA ASP A 162 12.21 -3.23 -7.66
C ASP A 162 12.98 -2.57 -6.51
N GLY A 163 12.89 -1.24 -6.32
CA GLY A 163 13.54 -0.54 -5.21
C GLY A 163 13.65 0.98 -5.40
N VAL A 164 14.50 1.59 -4.59
CA VAL A 164 14.88 3.00 -4.67
C VAL A 164 16.20 3.12 -5.40
N TYR A 165 16.26 4.04 -6.35
CA TYR A 165 17.40 4.25 -7.24
C TYR A 165 17.96 5.66 -7.08
N THR A 166 19.22 5.87 -7.50
CA THR A 166 19.84 7.19 -7.57
C THR A 166 19.14 8.16 -8.53
N ALA A 167 18.47 7.63 -9.55
CA ALA A 167 17.68 8.35 -10.54
C ALA A 167 16.54 7.44 -11.05
N ASP A 168 15.62 7.96 -11.85
CA ASP A 168 14.56 7.15 -12.47
C ASP A 168 15.18 6.12 -13.43
N PRO A 169 15.13 4.80 -13.13
CA PRO A 169 15.80 3.78 -13.93
C PRO A 169 15.17 3.60 -15.31
N GLU A 170 13.96 4.12 -15.55
CA GLU A 170 13.34 4.12 -16.87
C GLU A 170 13.87 5.25 -17.77
N LYS A 171 14.53 6.26 -17.19
CA LYS A 171 15.05 7.44 -17.89
C LYS A 171 16.57 7.54 -17.87
N ASP A 172 17.22 7.00 -16.85
CA ASP A 172 18.67 7.02 -16.67
C ASP A 172 19.22 5.59 -16.57
N ALA A 173 19.97 5.18 -17.59
CA ALA A 173 20.62 3.87 -17.64
C ALA A 173 21.73 3.68 -16.59
N ASN A 174 22.23 4.77 -16.00
CA ASN A 174 23.24 4.72 -14.92
C ASN A 174 22.59 4.70 -13.52
N ALA A 175 21.26 4.65 -13.43
CA ALA A 175 20.57 4.57 -12.15
C ALA A 175 21.01 3.31 -11.38
N THR A 176 21.55 3.51 -10.18
CA THR A 176 21.98 2.42 -9.30
C THR A 176 20.99 2.24 -8.17
N LYS A 177 20.64 0.98 -7.88
CA LYS A 177 19.71 0.63 -6.83
C LYS A 177 20.41 0.61 -5.48
N TYR A 178 19.73 1.09 -4.45
CA TYR A 178 20.15 0.92 -3.06
C TYR A 178 19.58 -0.37 -2.48
N ASP A 179 20.35 -1.15 -1.73
CA ASP A 179 19.80 -2.26 -0.94
C ASP A 179 19.24 -1.75 0.40
N THR A 180 19.91 -0.78 1.00
CA THR A 180 19.50 -0.09 2.23
C THR A 180 19.86 1.38 2.14
N ILE A 181 19.00 2.25 2.67
CA ILE A 181 19.21 3.70 2.73
C ILE A 181 18.55 4.28 3.98
N THR A 182 19.12 5.34 4.54
CA THR A 182 18.54 5.99 5.72
C THR A 182 17.44 6.97 5.33
N PHE A 183 16.55 7.32 6.27
CA PHE A 183 15.57 8.39 6.06
C PHE A 183 16.25 9.72 5.72
N ASP A 184 17.35 10.06 6.41
CA ASP A 184 18.08 11.29 6.19
C ASP A 184 18.75 11.33 4.80
N ASP A 185 19.33 10.21 4.35
CA ASP A 185 19.91 10.12 3.01
C ASP A 185 18.88 10.30 1.90
N VAL A 186 17.68 9.73 2.06
CA VAL A 186 16.58 9.89 1.09
C VAL A 186 16.19 11.37 0.96
N LEU A 187 16.05 12.08 2.09
CA LEU A 187 15.73 13.51 2.10
C LEU A 187 16.87 14.36 1.53
N ALA A 188 18.10 14.12 1.97
CA ALA A 188 19.29 14.86 1.53
C ALA A 188 19.55 14.71 0.02
N LYS A 189 19.29 13.52 -0.54
CA LYS A 189 19.45 13.22 -1.97
C LYS A 189 18.20 13.52 -2.80
N GLY A 190 17.10 13.93 -2.19
CA GLY A 190 15.83 14.21 -2.88
C GLY A 190 15.23 13.00 -3.61
N LEU A 191 15.38 11.80 -3.05
CA LEU A 191 14.89 10.57 -3.68
C LEU A 191 13.38 10.39 -3.45
N ASN A 192 12.65 9.98 -4.49
CA ASN A 192 11.20 9.83 -4.44
C ASN A 192 10.80 8.43 -3.93
N VAL A 193 10.58 8.31 -2.61
CA VAL A 193 10.08 7.06 -1.98
C VAL A 193 8.57 7.10 -1.75
N MET A 194 8.11 8.18 -1.10
CA MET A 194 6.71 8.54 -0.82
C MET A 194 6.62 10.08 -0.90
N ASP A 195 5.42 10.64 -0.78
CA ASP A 195 5.31 12.08 -0.49
C ASP A 195 5.98 12.42 0.85
N THR A 196 6.49 13.66 0.97
CA THR A 196 7.24 14.12 2.14
C THR A 196 6.46 14.00 3.44
N THR A 197 5.13 14.18 3.40
CA THR A 197 4.27 14.07 4.59
C THR A 197 4.24 12.63 5.11
N ALA A 198 3.99 11.66 4.23
CA ALA A 198 4.04 10.24 4.57
C ALA A 198 5.43 9.82 5.05
N PHE A 199 6.48 10.27 4.35
CA PHE A 199 7.86 9.90 4.63
C PHE A 199 8.31 10.38 6.02
N THR A 200 8.05 11.65 6.33
CA THR A 200 8.39 12.26 7.64
C THR A 200 7.60 11.60 8.77
N LEU A 201 6.31 11.31 8.56
CA LEU A 201 5.51 10.59 9.55
C LEU A 201 6.10 9.20 9.86
N SER A 202 6.63 8.51 8.86
CA SER A 202 7.26 7.20 9.04
C SER A 202 8.58 7.31 9.79
N GLN A 203 9.39 8.32 9.46
CA GLN A 203 10.66 8.62 10.12
C GLN A 203 10.47 8.92 11.60
N GLU A 204 9.55 9.83 11.94
CA GLU A 204 9.27 10.23 13.33
C GLU A 204 8.81 9.05 14.20
N ASN A 205 8.12 8.08 13.59
CA ASN A 205 7.61 6.89 14.26
C ASN A 205 8.53 5.67 14.12
N LYS A 206 9.73 5.85 13.55
CA LYS A 206 10.73 4.78 13.42
C LYS A 206 10.20 3.55 12.67
N LEU A 207 9.24 3.76 11.78
CA LEU A 207 8.56 2.69 11.04
C LEU A 207 9.29 2.46 9.72
N PRO A 208 10.01 1.33 9.53
CA PRO A 208 10.76 1.09 8.31
C PRO A 208 9.84 0.91 7.10
N ILE A 209 10.37 1.26 5.92
CA ILE A 209 9.68 1.12 4.63
C ILE A 209 10.52 0.20 3.75
N ILE A 210 9.91 -0.82 3.14
CA ILE A 210 10.56 -1.63 2.11
C ILE A 210 9.87 -1.36 0.79
N VAL A 211 10.63 -0.83 -0.18
CA VAL A 211 10.17 -0.62 -1.56
C VAL A 211 10.59 -1.82 -2.38
N PHE A 212 9.63 -2.49 -3.02
CA PHE A 212 9.87 -3.72 -3.77
C PHE A 212 8.90 -3.88 -4.93
N ASP A 213 9.27 -4.71 -5.91
CA ASP A 213 8.38 -5.06 -7.01
C ASP A 213 7.40 -6.16 -6.56
N MET A 214 6.11 -5.81 -6.51
CA MET A 214 5.04 -6.73 -6.11
C MET A 214 4.66 -7.72 -7.22
N ASN A 215 5.01 -7.44 -8.48
CA ASN A 215 4.66 -8.30 -9.60
C ASN A 215 5.65 -9.48 -9.75
N LYS A 216 6.81 -9.39 -9.10
CA LYS A 216 7.78 -10.47 -9.07
C LYS A 216 7.40 -11.51 -8.00
N LYS A 217 6.89 -12.64 -8.49
CA LYS A 217 6.43 -13.79 -7.69
C LYS A 217 7.43 -14.18 -6.59
N GLY A 218 6.93 -14.37 -5.38
CA GLY A 218 7.67 -14.78 -4.20
C GLY A 218 8.41 -13.65 -3.48
N ASN A 219 8.49 -12.44 -4.03
CA ASN A 219 9.16 -11.32 -3.34
C ASN A 219 8.54 -11.03 -1.98
N LEU A 220 7.21 -11.02 -1.88
CA LEU A 220 6.51 -10.74 -0.63
C LEU A 220 6.86 -11.76 0.46
N LEU A 221 6.89 -13.05 0.11
CA LEU A 221 7.28 -14.11 1.03
C LEU A 221 8.74 -13.99 1.46
N LYS A 222 9.66 -13.71 0.53
CA LYS A 222 11.10 -13.53 0.80
C LYS A 222 11.34 -12.38 1.78
N ILE A 223 10.70 -11.23 1.56
CA ILE A 223 10.77 -10.08 2.47
C ILE A 223 10.30 -10.49 3.87
N CYS A 224 9.14 -11.15 3.98
CA CYS A 224 8.62 -11.59 5.27
C CYS A 224 9.46 -12.71 5.93
N LYS A 225 10.36 -13.36 5.19
CA LYS A 225 11.38 -14.28 5.73
C LYS A 225 12.68 -13.58 6.14
N GLY A 226 12.83 -12.29 5.85
CA GLY A 226 14.04 -11.51 6.15
C GLY A 226 15.10 -11.56 5.06
N GLU A 227 14.77 -12.06 3.86
CA GLU A 227 15.67 -11.98 2.71
C GLU A 227 15.72 -10.54 2.16
N THR A 228 16.90 -10.09 1.73
CA THR A 228 17.07 -8.77 1.11
C THR A 228 16.41 -8.75 -0.26
N VAL A 229 15.25 -8.08 -0.36
CA VAL A 229 14.53 -7.84 -1.60
C VAL A 229 14.13 -6.37 -1.65
N GLY A 230 14.49 -5.75 -2.76
CA GLY A 230 14.28 -4.32 -2.99
C GLY A 230 15.14 -3.43 -2.12
N THR A 231 14.58 -2.33 -1.63
CA THR A 231 15.32 -1.36 -0.82
C THR A 231 14.65 -1.18 0.53
N THR A 232 15.42 -1.34 1.59
CA THR A 232 14.98 -1.01 2.95
C THR A 232 15.34 0.43 3.30
N VAL A 233 14.34 1.22 3.65
CA VAL A 233 14.50 2.55 4.25
C VAL A 233 14.34 2.42 5.76
N THR A 234 15.38 2.77 6.48
CA THR A 234 15.44 2.68 7.95
C THR A 234 16.05 3.96 8.53
N ILE A 235 16.07 4.08 9.85
CA ILE A 235 16.81 5.14 10.56
C ILE A 235 18.29 5.01 10.26
#